data_AF-A0A7V1D4U1-F1
#
_entry.id   AF-A0A7V1D4U1-F1
#
_cell.length_a   1.000
_cell.length_b   1.000
_cell.length_c   1.000
_cell.angle_alpha   90.00
_cell.angle_beta   90.00
_cell.angle_gamma   90.00
#
_symmetry.space_group_name_H-M   'P 1'
#
loop_
_entity.id
_entity.type
_entity.pdbx_description
1 polymer ?
#
loop_
_entity_poly.entity_id
_entity_poly.type
_entity_poly.pdbx_seq_one_letter_code
_entity_poly.pdbx_strand_id
1 'polypeptide(L)'
;PYAVHDIVPDVSGLIVQERLGGELFQQNCAFCHGADGTGKNWIGSFLEPHPRDLTNPKFMASINRSLLRERIRNGLPNTSMPAWKSVLDEQQIEAIMDYISRLFHPVSDG
;
A
#
# COMPACT_ATOMS: atom_id res chain seq x y z
N PRO A 1 -11.03 -14.37 10.30
CA PRO A 1 -12.22 -13.64 9.78
C PRO A 1 -11.76 -12.44 8.96
N TYR A 2 -12.38 -12.12 7.82
CA TYR A 2 -11.88 -11.04 6.93
C TYR A 2 -11.75 -9.68 7.63
N ALA A 3 -12.66 -9.34 8.53
CA ALA A 3 -12.68 -8.07 9.25
C ALA A 3 -11.44 -7.80 10.12
N VAL A 4 -10.63 -8.82 10.46
CA VAL A 4 -9.38 -8.60 11.22
C VAL A 4 -8.34 -7.84 10.39
N HIS A 5 -8.46 -7.89 9.06
CA HIS A 5 -7.56 -7.22 8.11
C HIS A 5 -7.98 -5.77 7.82
N ASP A 6 -9.15 -5.35 8.29
CA ASP A 6 -9.66 -3.97 8.19
C ASP A 6 -9.35 -3.15 9.46
N ILE A 7 -8.52 -3.69 10.37
CA ILE A 7 -8.03 -2.99 11.55
C ILE A 7 -6.73 -2.27 11.19
N VAL A 8 -6.72 -0.94 11.35
CA VAL A 8 -5.53 -0.11 11.10
C VAL A 8 -4.43 -0.49 12.11
N PRO A 9 -3.17 -0.72 11.67
CA PRO A 9 -2.03 -0.95 12.56
C PRO A 9 -1.79 0.20 13.54
N ASP A 10 -0.99 -0.05 14.57
CA ASP A 10 -0.55 1.02 15.48
C ASP A 10 0.32 2.04 14.72
N VAL A 11 -0.20 3.27 14.60
CA VAL A 11 0.44 4.40 13.94
C VAL A 11 1.11 5.36 14.94
N SER A 12 1.33 4.90 16.16
CA SER A 12 2.10 5.63 17.16
C SER A 12 3.55 5.83 16.69
N GLY A 13 4.08 7.03 16.89
CA GLY A 13 5.45 7.37 16.49
C GLY A 13 5.67 7.65 15.00
N LEU A 14 4.63 7.63 14.16
CA LEU A 14 4.76 8.11 12.78
C LEU A 14 5.04 9.61 12.72
N ILE A 15 5.91 10.01 11.78
CA ILE A 15 6.13 11.41 11.44
C ILE A 15 4.98 11.95 10.58
N VAL A 16 4.94 13.26 10.35
CA VAL A 16 3.84 13.92 9.62
C VAL A 16 3.62 13.30 8.23
N GLN A 17 4.69 13.04 7.48
CA GLN A 17 4.60 12.47 6.13
C GLN A 17 4.05 11.04 6.14
N GLU A 18 4.50 10.19 7.07
CA GLU A 18 3.99 8.83 7.22
C GLU A 18 2.53 8.81 7.66
N ARG A 19 2.09 9.76 8.51
CA ARG A 19 0.68 9.90 8.89
C ARG A 19 -0.20 10.28 7.70
N LEU A 20 0.22 11.26 6.91
CA LEU A 20 -0.45 11.61 5.65
C LEU A 20 -0.55 10.39 4.73
N GLY A 21 0.55 9.65 4.59
CA GLY A 21 0.58 8.40 3.83
C GLY A 21 -0.41 7.36 4.34
N GLY A 22 -0.51 7.21 5.66
CA GLY A 22 -1.47 6.32 6.31
C GLY A 22 -2.92 6.73 6.02
N GLU A 23 -3.26 8.01 6.18
CA GLU A 23 -4.59 8.53 5.87
C GLU A 23 -4.97 8.26 4.40
N LEU A 24 -4.07 8.57 3.48
CA LEU A 24 -4.27 8.33 2.05
C LEU A 24 -4.37 6.83 1.73
N PHE A 25 -3.54 5.99 2.35
CA PHE A 25 -3.58 4.55 2.17
C PHE A 25 -4.93 3.97 2.65
N GLN A 26 -5.42 4.40 3.82
CA GLN A 26 -6.72 3.93 4.32
C GLN A 26 -7.89 4.38 3.43
N GLN A 27 -7.82 5.59 2.87
CA GLN A 27 -8.87 6.11 1.99
C GLN A 27 -8.88 5.45 0.60
N ASN A 28 -7.72 5.09 0.07
CA ASN A 28 -7.56 4.78 -1.36
C ASN A 28 -7.07 3.35 -1.63
N CYS A 29 -6.28 2.76 -0.75
CA CYS A 29 -5.56 1.52 -0.99
C CYS A 29 -6.09 0.35 -0.15
N ALA A 30 -6.48 0.61 1.10
CA ALA A 30 -6.88 -0.40 2.08
C ALA A 30 -8.14 -1.18 1.65
N PHE A 31 -8.99 -0.61 0.78
CA PHE A 31 -10.13 -1.33 0.23
C PHE A 31 -9.73 -2.66 -0.42
N CYS A 32 -8.63 -2.68 -1.16
CA CYS A 32 -8.10 -3.91 -1.79
C CYS A 32 -6.94 -4.52 -0.98
N HIS A 33 -6.04 -3.70 -0.43
CA HIS A 33 -4.83 -4.18 0.25
C HIS A 33 -5.04 -4.51 1.73
N GLY A 34 -6.25 -4.33 2.28
CA GLY A 34 -6.50 -4.38 3.71
C GLY A 34 -5.92 -3.18 4.45
N ALA A 35 -6.52 -2.81 5.58
CA ALA A 35 -5.97 -1.77 6.45
C ALA A 35 -4.58 -2.15 6.98
N ASP A 36 -4.36 -3.46 7.16
CA ASP A 36 -3.11 -4.08 7.62
C ASP A 36 -2.11 -4.42 6.50
N GLY A 37 -2.42 -4.09 5.25
CA GLY A 37 -1.53 -4.30 4.10
C GLY A 37 -1.42 -5.76 3.61
N THR A 38 -2.14 -6.71 4.22
CA THR A 38 -2.03 -8.14 3.87
C THR A 38 -2.76 -8.52 2.57
N GLY A 39 -3.71 -7.70 2.12
CA GLY A 39 -4.61 -8.00 1.00
C GLY A 39 -5.66 -9.07 1.33
N LYS A 40 -5.79 -9.48 2.60
CA LYS A 40 -6.66 -10.58 3.05
C LYS A 40 -7.99 -10.11 3.64
N ASN A 41 -8.34 -8.83 3.46
CA ASN A 41 -9.69 -8.38 3.76
C ASN A 41 -10.71 -8.97 2.77
N TRP A 42 -12.00 -8.70 2.97
CA TRP A 42 -13.06 -9.34 2.19
C TRP A 42 -12.83 -9.11 0.69
N ILE A 43 -12.68 -7.85 0.27
CA ILE A 43 -12.51 -7.50 -1.14
C ILE A 43 -11.22 -8.07 -1.70
N GLY A 44 -10.08 -7.86 -1.04
CA GLY A 44 -8.79 -8.33 -1.52
C GLY A 44 -8.72 -9.84 -1.75
N SER A 45 -9.43 -10.62 -0.93
CA SER A 45 -9.50 -12.08 -1.03
C SER A 45 -10.32 -12.60 -2.22
N PHE A 46 -11.13 -11.75 -2.88
CA PHE A 46 -11.97 -12.13 -4.02
C PHE A 46 -11.55 -11.46 -5.34
N LEU A 47 -10.50 -10.63 -5.34
CA LEU A 47 -9.97 -10.02 -6.56
C LEU A 47 -9.04 -11.00 -7.29
N GLU A 48 -9.11 -10.99 -8.63
CA GLU A 48 -8.18 -11.73 -9.48
C GLU A 48 -7.53 -10.80 -10.54
N PRO A 49 -6.19 -10.73 -10.60
CA PRO A 49 -5.25 -11.31 -9.64
C PRO A 49 -5.36 -10.66 -8.26
N HIS A 50 -5.02 -11.42 -7.22
CA HIS A 50 -5.02 -10.95 -5.85
C HIS A 50 -4.10 -9.73 -5.66
N PRO A 51 -4.49 -8.76 -4.82
CA PRO A 51 -3.63 -7.67 -4.42
C PRO A 51 -2.40 -8.24 -3.71
N ARG A 52 -1.29 -7.53 -3.86
CA ARG A 52 -0.04 -7.99 -3.30
C ARG A 52 -0.03 -7.82 -1.79
N ASP A 53 0.40 -8.86 -1.08
CA ASP A 53 0.63 -8.84 0.36
C ASP A 53 1.86 -7.95 0.65
N LEU A 54 1.61 -6.74 1.13
CA LEU A 54 2.63 -5.73 1.43
C LEU A 54 3.41 -6.05 2.71
N THR A 55 2.97 -7.05 3.48
CA THR A 55 3.66 -7.54 4.68
C THR A 55 4.59 -8.71 4.37
N ASN A 56 4.55 -9.25 3.14
CA ASN A 56 5.38 -10.39 2.75
C ASN A 56 6.84 -9.96 2.52
N PRO A 57 7.80 -10.35 3.39
CA PRO A 57 9.16 -9.85 3.32
C PRO A 57 9.91 -10.31 2.06
N LYS A 58 9.63 -11.53 1.58
CA LYS A 58 10.27 -12.06 0.37
C LYS A 58 9.87 -11.27 -0.87
N PHE A 59 8.59 -10.91 -0.97
CA PHE A 59 8.13 -10.07 -2.06
C PHE A 59 8.62 -8.64 -1.91
N MET A 60 8.47 -8.05 -0.73
CA MET A 60 8.85 -6.65 -0.50
C MET A 60 10.35 -6.42 -0.65
N ALA A 61 11.19 -7.41 -0.35
CA ALA A 61 12.63 -7.35 -0.65
C ALA A 61 12.96 -7.37 -2.16
N SER A 62 12.04 -7.79 -3.01
CA SER A 62 12.23 -7.80 -4.48
C SER A 62 11.77 -6.51 -5.17
N ILE A 63 11.22 -5.55 -4.41
CA ILE A 63 10.80 -4.25 -4.93
C ILE A 63 11.65 -3.15 -4.30
N ASN A 64 11.92 -2.11 -5.09
CA ASN A 64 12.54 -0.87 -4.62
C ASN A 64 11.55 0.29 -4.75
N ARG A 65 11.91 1.45 -4.18
CA ARG A 65 11.05 2.64 -4.19
C ARG A 65 10.70 3.09 -5.60
N SER A 66 11.63 2.99 -6.55
CA SER A 66 11.38 3.38 -7.95
C SER A 66 10.25 2.54 -8.56
N LEU A 67 10.32 1.22 -8.41
CA LEU A 67 9.29 0.31 -8.90
C LEU A 67 7.97 0.53 -8.15
N LEU A 68 7.98 0.68 -6.82
CA LEU A 68 6.77 0.92 -6.04
C LEU A 68 6.06 2.20 -6.48
N ARG A 69 6.81 3.29 -6.68
CA ARG A 69 6.31 4.55 -7.22
C ARG A 69 5.68 4.37 -8.58
N GLU A 70 6.37 3.66 -9.48
CA GLU A 70 5.86 3.39 -10.83
C GLU A 70 4.51 2.65 -10.77
N ARG A 71 4.37 1.64 -9.90
CA ARG A 71 3.12 0.88 -9.72
C ARG A 71 2.00 1.71 -9.13
N ILE A 72 2.25 2.53 -8.12
CA ILE A 72 1.22 3.42 -7.56
C ILE A 72 0.81 4.45 -8.61
N ARG A 73 1.79 5.10 -9.24
CA ARG A 73 1.57 6.17 -10.20
C ARG A 73 0.79 5.72 -11.43
N ASN A 74 1.22 4.62 -12.05
CA ASN A 74 0.70 4.16 -13.34
C ASN A 74 -0.28 2.98 -13.23
N GLY A 75 -0.50 2.47 -12.02
CA GLY A 75 -1.30 1.27 -11.81
C GLY A 75 -0.56 0.01 -12.26
N LEU A 76 -1.29 -1.10 -12.29
CA LEU A 76 -0.76 -2.37 -12.77
C LEU A 76 -1.69 -2.93 -13.86
N PRO A 77 -1.26 -2.94 -15.13
CA PRO A 77 -2.08 -3.45 -16.24
C PRO A 77 -2.56 -4.89 -16.01
N ASN A 78 -3.74 -5.22 -16.52
CA ASN A 78 -4.41 -6.52 -16.37
C ASN A 78 -4.74 -6.89 -14.92
N THR A 79 -4.89 -5.90 -14.04
CA THR A 79 -5.33 -6.06 -12.65
C THR A 79 -6.35 -5.00 -12.28
N SER A 80 -6.95 -5.11 -11.10
CA SER A 80 -7.84 -4.08 -10.56
C SER A 80 -7.12 -2.84 -10.00
N MET A 81 -5.78 -2.80 -9.98
CA MET A 81 -5.02 -1.67 -9.43
C MET A 81 -4.97 -0.50 -10.42
N PRO A 82 -5.68 0.62 -10.15
CA PRO A 82 -5.75 1.75 -11.07
C PRO A 82 -4.48 2.61 -11.02
N ALA A 83 -4.33 3.49 -12.02
CA ALA A 83 -3.31 4.54 -12.00
C ALA A 83 -3.73 5.69 -11.08
N TRP A 84 -2.90 6.01 -10.08
CA TRP A 84 -3.24 7.06 -9.11
C TRP A 84 -2.75 8.46 -9.48
N LYS A 85 -1.93 8.61 -10.54
CA LYS A 85 -1.37 9.92 -10.97
C LYS A 85 -2.39 10.99 -11.35
N SER A 86 -3.65 10.62 -11.54
CA SER A 86 -4.74 11.56 -11.85
C SER A 86 -5.53 12.01 -10.62
N VAL A 87 -5.25 11.41 -9.46
CA VAL A 87 -5.93 11.67 -8.18
C VAL A 87 -4.94 12.16 -7.13
N LEU A 88 -3.72 11.62 -7.13
CA LEU A 88 -2.67 11.93 -6.18
C LEU A 88 -1.52 12.67 -6.86
N ASP A 89 -0.96 13.67 -6.16
CA ASP A 89 0.29 14.31 -6.55
C ASP A 89 1.53 13.47 -6.12
N GLU A 90 2.72 13.87 -6.55
CA GLU A 90 3.96 13.13 -6.23
C GLU A 90 4.23 13.06 -4.73
N GLN A 91 3.94 14.12 -3.97
CA GLN A 91 4.22 14.16 -2.53
C GLN A 91 3.29 13.22 -1.77
N GLN A 92 2.03 13.11 -2.21
CA GLN A 92 1.06 12.16 -1.70
C GLN A 92 1.47 10.71 -2.03
N ILE A 93 1.99 10.45 -3.22
CA ILE A 93 2.53 9.13 -3.59
C ILE A 93 3.75 8.79 -2.71
N GLU A 94 4.68 9.72 -2.50
CA GLU A 94 5.82 9.51 -1.59
C GLU A 94 5.35 9.22 -0.16
N ALA A 95 4.38 9.97 0.35
CA ALA A 95 3.82 9.77 1.68
C ALA A 95 3.26 8.36 1.85
N ILE A 96 2.49 7.86 0.87
CA ILE A 96 1.98 6.48 0.86
C ILE A 96 3.13 5.48 0.87
N MET A 97 4.18 5.70 0.08
CA MET A 97 5.34 4.82 0.05
C MET A 97 6.09 4.79 1.38
N ASP A 98 6.23 5.93 2.05
CA ASP A 98 6.83 6.01 3.39
C ASP A 98 6.02 5.25 4.43
N TYR A 99 4.69 5.40 4.39
CA TYR A 99 3.79 4.62 5.24
C TYR A 99 3.96 3.11 4.99
N ILE A 100 3.94 2.65 3.73
CA ILE A 100 4.14 1.23 3.39
C ILE A 100 5.49 0.73 3.92
N SER A 101 6.55 1.51 3.71
CA SER A 101 7.91 1.19 4.16
C SER A 101 7.99 1.08 5.69
N ARG A 102 7.34 2.00 6.40
CA ARG A 102 7.40 2.12 7.86
C ARG A 102 6.54 1.08 8.59
N LEU A 103 5.38 0.74 8.04
CA LEU A 103 4.39 -0.13 8.72
C LEU A 103 4.47 -1.59 8.32
N PHE A 104 4.75 -1.88 7.05
CA PHE A 104 4.64 -3.25 6.53
C PHE A 104 6.00 -3.89 6.28
N HIS A 105 6.86 -3.23 5.51
CA HIS A 105 8.22 -3.71 5.26
C HIS A 105 9.08 -2.59 4.66
N PRO A 106 10.32 -2.36 5.15
CA PRO A 106 11.22 -1.38 4.57
C PRO A 106 11.42 -1.60 3.06
N VAL A 107 11.28 -0.53 2.29
CA VAL A 107 11.49 -0.55 0.83
C VAL A 107 12.81 0.15 0.54
N SER A 108 13.73 -0.54 -0.16
CA SER A 108 15.04 0.04 -0.49
C SER A 108 14.92 1.15 -1.54
N ASP A 109 15.81 2.14 -1.49
CA ASP A 109 15.85 3.22 -2.47
C ASP A 109 16.31 2.78 -3.86
N GLY A 110 17.02 1.64 -3.95
CA GLY A 110 17.62 1.12 -5.17
C GLY A 110 19.01 0.55 -4.90
#